data_AF-A0A939D0W8-F1
#
_entry.id   AF-A0A939D0W8-F1
#
_cell.length_a   1.000
_cell.length_b   1.000
_cell.length_c   1.000
_cell.angle_alpha   90.00
_cell.angle_beta   90.00
_cell.angle_gamma   90.00
#
_symmetry.space_group_name_H-M   'P 1'
#
loop_
_entity.id
_entity.type
_entity.pdbx_description
1 polymer ?
#
loop_
_entity_poly.entity_id
_entity_poly.type
_entity_poly.pdbx_seq_one_letter_code
_entity_poly.pdbx_strand_id
1 'polypeptide(L)'
;MKIALSVILAVVVGLFLVIEIGLRALFGFGNPLIYIGDEQIGYLLAPNQRTRRFGNRIEINEYSMRGSPIKKLPAPTGLRILLLGDSIANGGWWTDQTNTISSLMMRSLASSTTSNYQEVEVLNASANSWGPRNELAYLEKFGNFNAQAVVLIINTDDLFATTPTSLPVGRDRNYPDRKPPLALVEVWQRYIVKQKPIPELQAVQNESGDRVGINLEAIAKIQALTRQTNSKFLLVMTPLLREIGEPGPRDYEIKARQRLSDFTKTQQIHYIDFLPNFNSTTNPQGLFHDHIHLNLQGNKFVSEVMERSLLEILGDSSLRH
;
A
#
# COMPACT_ATOMS: atom_id res chain seq x y z
N MET A 1 1.12 -43.11 39.32
CA MET A 1 2.08 -42.11 38.79
C MET A 1 2.18 -42.11 37.27
N LYS A 2 2.50 -43.24 36.61
CA LYS A 2 2.60 -43.31 35.13
C LYS A 2 1.31 -42.91 34.39
N ILE A 3 0.15 -43.41 34.82
CA ILE A 3 -1.16 -43.10 34.19
C ILE A 3 -1.48 -41.59 34.30
N ALA A 4 -1.30 -41.00 35.47
CA ALA A 4 -1.52 -39.57 35.69
C ALA A 4 -0.61 -38.72 34.79
N LEU A 5 0.67 -39.10 34.66
CA LEU A 5 1.61 -38.41 33.77
C LEU A 5 1.19 -38.52 32.29
N SER A 6 0.74 -39.70 31.85
CA SER A 6 0.22 -39.90 30.49
C SER A 6 -1.04 -39.06 30.23
N VAL A 7 -1.96 -38.98 31.20
CA VAL A 7 -3.17 -38.14 31.09
C VAL A 7 -2.81 -36.66 31.00
N ILE A 8 -1.89 -36.18 31.85
CA ILE A 8 -1.41 -34.79 31.81
C ILE A 8 -0.79 -34.49 30.45
N LEU A 9 0.10 -35.36 29.96
CA LEU A 9 0.74 -35.18 28.66
C LEU A 9 -0.30 -35.13 27.52
N ALA A 10 -1.29 -36.03 27.53
CA ALA A 10 -2.35 -36.05 26.54
C ALA A 10 -3.18 -34.76 26.56
N VAL A 11 -3.50 -34.23 27.74
CA VAL A 11 -4.21 -32.95 27.89
C VAL A 11 -3.38 -31.78 27.36
N VAL A 12 -2.08 -31.72 27.68
CA VAL A 12 -1.17 -30.66 27.22
C VAL A 12 -1.04 -30.68 25.69
N VAL A 13 -0.85 -31.87 25.10
CA VAL A 13 -0.75 -32.02 23.65
C VAL A 13 -2.09 -31.68 22.99
N GLY A 14 -3.21 -32.14 23.55
CA GLY A 14 -4.55 -31.82 23.06
C GLY A 14 -4.80 -30.30 23.06
N LEU A 15 -4.46 -29.61 24.14
CA LEU A 15 -4.60 -28.17 24.24
C LEU A 15 -3.70 -27.43 23.23
N PHE A 16 -2.44 -27.86 23.10
CA PHE A 16 -1.51 -27.30 22.12
C PHE A 16 -2.07 -27.38 20.69
N LEU A 17 -2.61 -28.55 20.29
CA LEU A 17 -3.20 -28.75 18.97
C LEU A 17 -4.44 -27.87 18.76
N VAL A 18 -5.33 -27.78 19.75
CA VAL A 18 -6.53 -26.93 19.67
C VAL A 18 -6.15 -25.46 19.49
N ILE A 19 -5.16 -24.97 20.25
CA ILE A 19 -4.70 -23.58 20.13
C ILE A 19 -4.06 -23.32 18.77
N GLU A 20 -3.13 -24.18 18.32
CA GLU A 20 -2.47 -24.04 17.03
C GLU A 20 -3.47 -24.02 15.87
N ILE A 21 -4.45 -24.95 15.86
CA ILE A 21 -5.51 -25.01 14.84
C ILE A 21 -6.40 -23.76 14.92
N GLY A 22 -6.80 -23.34 16.12
CA GLY A 22 -7.60 -22.13 16.32
C GLY A 22 -6.91 -20.87 15.81
N LEU A 23 -5.60 -20.72 16.10
CA LEU A 23 -4.80 -19.60 15.62
C LEU A 23 -4.69 -19.54 14.09
N ARG A 24 -4.56 -20.70 13.44
CA ARG A 24 -4.56 -20.80 11.97
C ARG A 24 -5.93 -20.49 11.37
N ALA A 25 -6.97 -21.15 11.86
CA ALA A 25 -8.30 -21.11 11.24
C ALA A 25 -9.01 -19.77 11.44
N LEU A 26 -8.92 -19.18 12.64
CA LEU A 26 -9.67 -17.97 12.98
C LEU A 26 -8.92 -16.69 12.62
N PHE A 27 -7.58 -16.69 12.80
CA PHE A 27 -6.76 -15.48 12.67
C PHE A 27 -5.80 -15.52 11.49
N GLY A 28 -5.50 -16.71 10.95
CA GLY A 28 -4.55 -16.88 9.84
C GLY A 28 -3.09 -16.84 10.26
N PHE A 29 -2.79 -17.10 11.53
CA PHE A 29 -1.40 -17.26 11.99
C PHE A 29 -0.74 -18.50 11.36
N GLY A 30 0.58 -18.53 11.28
CA GLY A 30 1.36 -19.55 10.58
C GLY A 30 1.48 -19.32 9.08
N ASN A 31 0.79 -18.32 8.53
CA ASN A 31 0.78 -18.01 7.09
C ASN A 31 0.81 -16.49 6.83
N PRO A 32 1.80 -15.74 7.36
CA PRO A 32 1.93 -14.33 7.03
C PRO A 32 2.30 -14.17 5.55
N LEU A 33 2.05 -12.97 5.00
CA LEU A 33 2.73 -12.55 3.78
C LEU A 33 4.24 -12.52 4.04
N ILE A 34 5.01 -13.01 3.09
CA ILE A 34 6.46 -12.94 3.11
C ILE A 34 6.99 -11.92 2.10
N TYR A 35 8.18 -11.40 2.38
CA TYR A 35 8.86 -10.39 1.60
C TYR A 35 10.13 -10.95 0.96
N ILE A 36 10.52 -10.35 -0.16
CA ILE A 36 11.82 -10.53 -0.79
C ILE A 36 12.57 -9.21 -0.77
N GLY A 37 13.87 -9.26 -0.48
CA GLY A 37 14.74 -8.09 -0.57
C GLY A 37 15.07 -7.76 -2.02
N ASP A 38 15.20 -6.48 -2.32
CA ASP A 38 15.65 -5.96 -3.62
C ASP A 38 16.59 -4.78 -3.37
N GLU A 39 17.73 -4.71 -4.05
CA GLU A 39 18.73 -3.67 -3.76
C GLU A 39 18.30 -2.27 -4.21
N GLN A 40 17.44 -2.17 -5.23
CA GLN A 40 17.00 -0.89 -5.79
C GLN A 40 15.63 -0.49 -5.25
N ILE A 41 14.70 -1.44 -5.18
CA ILE A 41 13.34 -1.21 -4.66
C ILE A 41 13.32 -1.27 -3.12
N GLY A 42 14.33 -1.87 -2.50
CA GLY A 42 14.36 -2.17 -1.07
C GLY A 42 13.73 -3.54 -0.79
N TYR A 43 12.42 -3.68 -0.98
CA TYR A 43 11.75 -4.96 -0.78
C TYR A 43 10.41 -5.02 -1.50
N LEU A 44 9.96 -6.23 -1.78
CA LEU A 44 8.67 -6.54 -2.40
C LEU A 44 7.94 -7.59 -1.55
N LEU A 45 6.62 -7.62 -1.64
CA LEU A 45 5.89 -8.83 -1.26
C LEU A 45 6.27 -9.94 -2.24
N ALA A 46 6.58 -11.15 -1.73
CA ALA A 46 6.91 -12.26 -2.61
C ALA A 46 5.73 -12.53 -3.58
N PRO A 47 6.00 -12.86 -4.85
CA PRO A 47 4.94 -13.06 -5.83
C PRO A 47 4.11 -14.32 -5.54
N ASN A 48 2.93 -14.41 -6.14
CA ASN A 48 2.06 -15.60 -6.11
C ASN A 48 1.66 -16.05 -4.70
N GLN A 49 1.32 -15.10 -3.83
CA GLN A 49 0.88 -15.39 -2.47
C GLN A 49 -0.63 -15.25 -2.32
N ARG A 50 -1.23 -16.18 -1.59
CA ARG A 50 -2.59 -16.09 -1.09
C ARG A 50 -2.62 -16.39 0.39
N THR A 51 -3.20 -15.50 1.17
CA THR A 51 -3.40 -15.71 2.60
C THR A 51 -4.71 -15.10 3.08
N ARG A 52 -5.06 -15.41 4.33
CA ARG A 52 -6.15 -14.77 5.06
C ARG A 52 -5.61 -14.32 6.40
N ARG A 53 -5.86 -13.08 6.80
CA ARG A 53 -5.48 -12.53 8.11
C ARG A 53 -6.70 -11.89 8.75
N PHE A 54 -7.06 -12.36 9.95
CA PHE A 54 -8.24 -11.86 10.67
C PHE A 54 -9.50 -11.82 9.79
N GLY A 55 -9.72 -12.87 8.99
CA GLY A 55 -10.84 -12.94 8.05
C GLY A 55 -10.61 -12.25 6.69
N ASN A 56 -9.68 -11.30 6.57
CA ASN A 56 -9.40 -10.59 5.32
C ASN A 56 -8.57 -11.42 4.35
N ARG A 57 -9.04 -11.58 3.12
CA ARG A 57 -8.29 -12.20 2.03
C ARG A 57 -7.24 -11.23 1.49
N ILE A 58 -6.08 -11.78 1.22
CA ILE A 58 -4.97 -11.05 0.63
C ILE A 58 -4.38 -11.90 -0.49
N GLU A 59 -4.27 -11.31 -1.67
CA GLU A 59 -3.65 -11.94 -2.84
C GLU A 59 -2.56 -11.03 -3.40
N ILE A 60 -1.40 -11.63 -3.69
CA ILE A 60 -0.26 -10.98 -4.32
C ILE A 60 0.04 -11.73 -5.63
N ASN A 61 0.05 -11.01 -6.74
CA ASN A 61 0.22 -11.61 -8.06
C ASN A 61 1.70 -11.86 -8.41
N GLU A 62 1.94 -12.29 -9.65
CA GLU A 62 3.26 -12.63 -10.17
C GLU A 62 4.24 -11.44 -10.28
N TYR A 63 3.73 -10.21 -10.22
CA TYR A 63 4.51 -8.96 -10.26
C TYR A 63 4.61 -8.29 -8.89
N SER A 64 4.35 -9.02 -7.80
CA SER A 64 4.36 -8.49 -6.43
C SER A 64 3.31 -7.40 -6.16
N MET A 65 2.24 -7.35 -6.96
CA MET A 65 1.14 -6.39 -6.78
C MET A 65 0.05 -6.95 -5.87
N ARG A 66 -0.63 -6.07 -5.12
CA ARG A 66 -1.81 -6.40 -4.32
C ARG A 66 -3.04 -6.60 -5.23
N GLY A 67 -3.29 -7.83 -5.64
CA GLY A 67 -4.36 -8.14 -6.58
C GLY A 67 -4.24 -9.52 -7.20
N SER A 68 -5.22 -9.85 -8.03
CA SER A 68 -5.20 -11.04 -8.87
C SER A 68 -4.11 -10.96 -9.95
N PRO A 69 -3.74 -12.09 -10.57
CA PRO A 69 -2.95 -12.10 -11.80
C PRO A 69 -3.53 -11.21 -12.88
N ILE A 70 -2.65 -10.60 -13.68
CA ILE A 70 -3.04 -9.60 -14.67
C ILE A 70 -2.83 -10.14 -16.08
N LYS A 71 -3.59 -9.63 -17.05
CA LYS A 71 -3.29 -9.96 -18.45
C LYS A 71 -1.99 -9.28 -18.86
N LYS A 72 -1.15 -9.95 -19.66
CA LYS A 72 0.10 -9.36 -20.15
C LYS A 72 -0.14 -8.07 -20.92
N LEU A 73 -1.20 -8.02 -21.73
CA LEU A 73 -1.66 -6.82 -22.44
C LEU A 73 -3.12 -6.53 -22.03
N PRO A 74 -3.50 -5.25 -21.92
CA PRO A 74 -4.90 -4.88 -21.71
C PRO A 74 -5.74 -5.25 -22.94
N ALA A 75 -7.04 -5.39 -22.77
CA ALA A 75 -7.96 -5.53 -23.89
C ALA A 75 -7.89 -4.27 -24.79
N PRO A 76 -8.11 -4.38 -26.11
CA PRO A 76 -8.05 -3.23 -27.04
C PRO A 76 -8.98 -2.06 -26.65
N THR A 77 -10.10 -2.35 -26.00
CA THR A 77 -11.11 -1.40 -25.49
C THR A 77 -11.10 -1.32 -23.95
N GLY A 78 -10.05 -1.84 -23.32
CA GLY A 78 -9.93 -1.91 -21.86
C GLY A 78 -9.20 -0.70 -21.28
N LEU A 79 -9.63 -0.24 -20.12
CA LEU A 79 -8.91 0.74 -19.31
C LEU A 79 -7.99 0.01 -18.34
N ARG A 80 -6.70 0.36 -18.36
CA ARG A 80 -5.73 -0.09 -17.36
C ARG A 80 -5.15 1.11 -16.61
N ILE A 81 -5.27 1.07 -15.29
CA ILE A 81 -4.71 2.06 -14.38
C ILE A 81 -3.67 1.36 -13.50
N LEU A 82 -2.50 1.97 -13.31
CA LEU A 82 -1.50 1.50 -12.36
C LEU A 82 -1.48 2.42 -11.13
N LEU A 83 -1.80 1.87 -9.97
CA LEU A 83 -1.54 2.52 -8.69
C LEU A 83 -0.14 2.16 -8.21
N LEU A 84 0.67 3.16 -7.93
CA LEU A 84 1.92 3.09 -7.18
C LEU A 84 1.67 3.66 -5.79
N GLY A 85 2.12 2.98 -4.74
CA GLY A 85 1.92 3.49 -3.39
C GLY A 85 2.54 2.65 -2.28
N ASP A 86 2.17 3.02 -1.06
CA ASP A 86 2.64 2.44 0.18
C ASP A 86 1.59 1.48 0.82
N SER A 87 1.57 1.40 2.16
CA SER A 87 0.56 0.62 2.89
C SER A 87 -0.88 1.13 2.71
N ILE A 88 -1.11 2.39 2.33
CA ILE A 88 -2.45 2.94 2.06
C ILE A 88 -3.01 2.30 0.79
N ALA A 89 -2.23 2.29 -0.29
CA ALA A 89 -2.60 1.59 -1.52
C ALA A 89 -2.72 0.08 -1.28
N ASN A 90 -1.80 -0.53 -0.54
CA ASN A 90 -1.80 -1.97 -0.26
C ASN A 90 -3.00 -2.41 0.60
N GLY A 91 -3.43 -1.56 1.54
CA GLY A 91 -4.49 -1.85 2.51
C GLY A 91 -4.08 -2.78 3.66
N GLY A 92 -2.79 -3.13 3.77
CA GLY A 92 -2.27 -3.97 4.84
C GLY A 92 -3.03 -5.30 5.01
N TRP A 93 -3.02 -5.84 6.22
CA TRP A 93 -3.72 -7.08 6.55
C TRP A 93 -5.16 -6.87 7.05
N TRP A 94 -5.53 -5.64 7.40
CA TRP A 94 -6.85 -5.28 7.93
C TRP A 94 -7.88 -4.96 6.84
N THR A 95 -7.46 -4.77 5.58
CA THR A 95 -8.37 -4.56 4.44
C THR A 95 -8.49 -5.84 3.61
N ASP A 96 -9.72 -6.35 3.47
CA ASP A 96 -10.02 -7.46 2.53
C ASP A 96 -9.71 -7.05 1.09
N GLN A 97 -9.30 -8.03 0.27
CA GLN A 97 -8.99 -7.85 -1.14
C GLN A 97 -10.02 -6.97 -1.87
N THR A 98 -11.32 -7.20 -1.66
CA THR A 98 -12.40 -6.49 -2.37
C THR A 98 -12.59 -5.03 -1.95
N ASN A 99 -11.94 -4.63 -0.87
CA ASN A 99 -12.08 -3.33 -0.19
C ASN A 99 -10.82 -2.46 -0.33
N THR A 100 -9.80 -2.95 -1.04
CA THR A 100 -8.63 -2.15 -1.44
C THR A 100 -9.05 -1.05 -2.42
N ILE A 101 -8.35 0.09 -2.42
CA ILE A 101 -8.60 1.22 -3.33
C ILE A 101 -8.69 0.72 -4.78
N SER A 102 -7.72 -0.10 -5.22
CA SER A 102 -7.72 -0.66 -6.57
C SER A 102 -8.97 -1.49 -6.88
N SER A 103 -9.44 -2.32 -5.95
CA SER A 103 -10.63 -3.16 -6.17
C SER A 103 -11.94 -2.37 -6.12
N LEU A 104 -11.98 -1.28 -5.33
CA LEU A 104 -13.10 -0.34 -5.33
C LEU A 104 -13.19 0.38 -6.68
N MET A 105 -12.07 0.96 -7.14
CA MET A 105 -11.98 1.67 -8.41
C MET A 105 -12.30 0.78 -9.60
N MET A 106 -11.72 -0.43 -9.65
CA MET A 106 -11.96 -1.38 -10.73
C MET A 106 -13.45 -1.71 -10.87
N ARG A 107 -14.13 -1.96 -9.74
CA ARG A 107 -15.56 -2.27 -9.74
C ARG A 107 -16.42 -1.05 -10.10
N SER A 108 -16.12 0.11 -9.54
CA SER A 108 -16.84 1.36 -9.79
C SER A 108 -16.78 1.73 -11.27
N LEU A 109 -15.57 1.82 -11.84
CA LEU A 109 -15.33 2.18 -13.23
C LEU A 109 -15.91 1.15 -14.22
N ALA A 110 -15.83 -0.15 -13.91
CA ALA A 110 -16.43 -1.18 -14.76
C ALA A 110 -17.97 -1.17 -14.75
N SER A 111 -18.57 -0.70 -13.65
CA SER A 111 -20.03 -0.60 -13.52
C SER A 111 -20.62 0.71 -14.04
N SER A 112 -19.78 1.70 -14.36
CA SER A 112 -20.23 2.99 -14.87
C SER A 112 -20.83 2.83 -16.25
N THR A 113 -22.14 3.10 -16.38
CA THR A 113 -22.89 3.03 -17.65
C THR A 113 -22.45 4.07 -18.67
N THR A 114 -21.63 5.03 -18.24
CA THR A 114 -21.13 6.13 -19.06
C THR A 114 -19.67 5.93 -19.48
N SER A 115 -19.02 4.86 -19.02
CA SER A 115 -17.66 4.47 -19.39
C SER A 115 -17.60 3.92 -20.82
N ASN A 116 -16.64 4.40 -21.60
CA ASN A 116 -16.37 3.85 -22.94
C ASN A 116 -15.58 2.53 -22.91
N TYR A 117 -15.24 2.03 -21.72
CA TYR A 117 -14.36 0.88 -21.52
C TYR A 117 -15.15 -0.41 -21.29
N GLN A 118 -14.83 -1.45 -22.07
CA GLN A 118 -15.48 -2.77 -21.95
C GLN A 118 -14.87 -3.64 -20.85
N GLU A 119 -13.64 -3.34 -20.47
CA GLU A 119 -12.92 -4.03 -19.39
C GLU A 119 -12.11 -2.99 -18.62
N VAL A 120 -12.03 -3.12 -17.29
CA VAL A 120 -11.24 -2.24 -16.45
C VAL A 120 -10.32 -3.08 -15.58
N GLU A 121 -9.03 -2.75 -15.59
CA GLU A 121 -8.01 -3.29 -14.70
C GLU A 121 -7.37 -2.14 -13.91
N VAL A 122 -7.44 -2.21 -12.58
CA VAL A 122 -6.70 -1.30 -11.69
C VAL A 122 -5.64 -2.11 -10.95
N LEU A 123 -4.39 -1.92 -11.37
CA LEU A 123 -3.21 -2.59 -10.83
C LEU A 123 -2.74 -1.87 -9.56
N ASN A 124 -2.15 -2.60 -8.62
CA ASN A 124 -1.77 -2.05 -7.31
C ASN A 124 -0.36 -2.51 -6.93
N ALA A 125 0.63 -1.78 -7.42
CA ALA A 125 2.03 -1.98 -7.10
C ALA A 125 2.38 -1.18 -5.84
N SER A 126 2.31 -1.86 -4.70
CA SER A 126 2.52 -1.22 -3.41
C SER A 126 3.07 -2.18 -2.36
N ALA A 127 3.81 -1.63 -1.40
CA ALA A 127 4.19 -2.35 -0.20
C ALA A 127 4.27 -1.40 1.00
N ASN A 128 4.20 -1.95 2.20
CA ASN A 128 4.25 -1.17 3.43
C ASN A 128 5.49 -0.28 3.47
N SER A 129 5.34 0.99 3.85
CA SER A 129 6.44 1.94 4.06
C SER A 129 7.32 2.21 2.83
N TRP A 130 6.83 1.92 1.62
CA TRP A 130 7.40 2.48 0.41
C TRP A 130 7.20 3.99 0.37
N GLY A 131 8.15 4.71 -0.23
CA GLY A 131 7.95 6.09 -0.66
C GLY A 131 8.34 6.28 -2.12
N PRO A 132 8.40 7.53 -2.62
CA PRO A 132 8.60 7.83 -4.03
C PRO A 132 9.81 7.17 -4.69
N ARG A 133 10.90 6.97 -3.95
CA ARG A 133 12.09 6.26 -4.46
C ARG A 133 11.86 4.76 -4.66
N ASN A 134 11.10 4.10 -3.79
CA ASN A 134 10.74 2.69 -3.96
C ASN A 134 9.79 2.53 -5.15
N GLU A 135 8.80 3.41 -5.25
CA GLU A 135 7.79 3.42 -6.30
C GLU A 135 8.42 3.67 -7.68
N LEU A 136 9.38 4.61 -7.76
CA LEU A 136 10.18 4.84 -8.96
C LEU A 136 10.96 3.58 -9.36
N ALA A 137 11.69 2.98 -8.42
CA ALA A 137 12.49 1.78 -8.71
C ALA A 137 11.62 0.61 -9.16
N TYR A 138 10.40 0.46 -8.61
CA TYR A 138 9.44 -0.53 -9.08
C TYR A 138 9.03 -0.26 -10.52
N LEU A 139 8.67 1.00 -10.83
CA LEU A 139 8.24 1.41 -12.16
C LEU A 139 9.37 1.24 -13.19
N GLU A 140 10.62 1.54 -12.84
CA GLU A 140 11.80 1.32 -13.69
C GLU A 140 12.04 -0.17 -13.96
N LYS A 141 11.85 -1.03 -12.96
CA LYS A 141 12.08 -2.47 -13.08
C LYS A 141 11.01 -3.20 -13.88
N PHE A 142 9.74 -2.88 -13.63
CA PHE A 142 8.60 -3.63 -14.17
C PHE A 142 7.85 -2.90 -15.29
N GLY A 143 8.09 -1.60 -15.47
CA GLY A 143 7.33 -0.76 -16.39
C GLY A 143 5.92 -0.45 -15.87
N ASN A 144 5.14 0.23 -16.71
CA ASN A 144 3.78 0.68 -16.37
C ASN A 144 2.67 -0.32 -16.80
N PHE A 145 3.04 -1.48 -17.34
CA PHE A 145 2.11 -2.52 -17.80
C PHE A 145 1.10 -2.06 -18.87
N ASN A 146 1.49 -1.13 -19.74
CA ASN A 146 0.61 -0.51 -20.74
C ASN A 146 -0.60 0.22 -20.12
N ALA A 147 -0.46 0.73 -18.89
CA ALA A 147 -1.50 1.53 -18.27
C ALA A 147 -1.72 2.85 -19.02
N GLN A 148 -2.98 3.22 -19.22
CA GLN A 148 -3.36 4.54 -19.75
C GLN A 148 -3.17 5.64 -18.72
N ALA A 149 -3.24 5.32 -17.43
CA ALA A 149 -2.96 6.25 -16.34
C ALA A 149 -2.14 5.59 -15.24
N VAL A 150 -1.21 6.35 -14.66
CA VAL A 150 -0.49 5.99 -13.43
C VAL A 150 -0.91 6.96 -12.34
N VAL A 151 -1.32 6.42 -11.20
CA VAL A 151 -1.64 7.17 -9.99
C VAL A 151 -0.54 6.91 -8.97
N LEU A 152 0.11 7.97 -8.50
CA LEU A 152 1.06 7.90 -7.40
C LEU A 152 0.34 8.31 -6.11
N ILE A 153 0.23 7.39 -5.16
CA ILE A 153 -0.45 7.60 -3.88
C ILE A 153 0.62 7.72 -2.80
N ILE A 154 0.74 8.90 -2.22
CA ILE A 154 1.67 9.17 -1.12
C ILE A 154 0.92 9.73 0.10
N ASN A 155 1.59 9.75 1.24
CA ASN A 155 1.20 10.51 2.42
C ASN A 155 2.32 11.51 2.80
N THR A 156 2.08 12.34 3.82
CA THR A 156 3.04 13.37 4.25
C THR A 156 4.39 12.81 4.70
N ASP A 157 4.40 11.66 5.38
CA ASP A 157 5.62 11.02 5.88
C ASP A 157 6.49 10.49 4.71
N ASP A 158 5.89 10.16 3.56
CA ASP A 158 6.61 9.66 2.39
C ASP A 158 7.48 10.71 1.70
N LEU A 159 7.15 12.01 1.87
CA LEU A 159 8.03 13.11 1.45
C LEU A 159 9.38 13.05 2.16
N PHE A 160 9.41 12.43 3.33
CA PHE A 160 10.61 12.19 4.09
C PHE A 160 11.15 10.79 3.90
N ALA A 161 10.61 9.90 3.05
CA ALA A 161 11.13 8.52 2.92
C ALA A 161 12.65 8.48 2.68
N THR A 162 13.34 7.48 3.24
CA THR A 162 14.79 7.28 3.04
C THR A 162 15.11 6.50 1.78
N THR A 163 16.41 6.38 1.46
CA THR A 163 16.88 5.48 0.41
C THR A 163 16.28 4.08 0.59
N PRO A 164 15.76 3.46 -0.49
CA PRO A 164 15.29 2.09 -0.45
C PRO A 164 16.34 1.14 0.12
N THR A 165 15.89 0.17 0.93
CA THR A 165 16.81 -0.81 1.51
C THR A 165 16.10 -2.13 1.81
N SER A 166 16.80 -3.24 1.58
CA SER A 166 16.33 -4.60 1.85
C SER A 166 16.60 -5.07 3.28
N LEU A 167 17.32 -4.26 4.07
CA LEU A 167 17.75 -4.60 5.42
C LEU A 167 16.62 -5.10 6.36
N PRO A 168 15.37 -4.62 6.29
CA PRO A 168 14.31 -5.13 7.15
C PRO A 168 13.93 -6.59 6.86
N VAL A 169 14.11 -7.08 5.63
CA VAL A 169 13.60 -8.40 5.21
C VAL A 169 14.29 -9.52 6.00
N GLY A 170 13.49 -10.37 6.64
CA GLY A 170 13.95 -11.47 7.51
C GLY A 170 14.56 -11.03 8.85
N ARG A 171 14.75 -9.72 9.07
CA ARG A 171 15.35 -9.16 10.30
C ARG A 171 14.32 -8.41 11.15
N ASP A 172 13.33 -7.78 10.54
CA ASP A 172 12.21 -7.10 11.20
C ASP A 172 10.93 -7.95 11.16
N ARG A 173 10.20 -8.01 12.28
CA ARG A 173 8.97 -8.82 12.43
C ARG A 173 7.88 -8.48 11.40
N ASN A 174 7.88 -7.26 10.87
CA ASN A 174 6.90 -6.80 9.90
C ASN A 174 7.25 -7.23 8.46
N TYR A 175 8.48 -7.71 8.24
CA TYR A 175 9.01 -8.10 6.94
C TYR A 175 9.56 -9.53 6.96
N PRO A 176 8.75 -10.56 7.31
CA PRO A 176 9.24 -11.93 7.35
C PRO A 176 9.64 -12.42 5.95
N ASP A 177 10.76 -13.13 5.85
CA ASP A 177 11.28 -13.74 4.61
C ASP A 177 10.80 -15.18 4.41
N ARG A 178 10.19 -15.78 5.45
CA ARG A 178 9.68 -17.14 5.45
C ARG A 178 8.49 -17.28 6.38
N LYS A 179 7.67 -18.28 6.12
CA LYS A 179 6.56 -18.64 7.00
C LYS A 179 7.10 -19.35 8.24
N PRO A 180 6.59 -19.04 9.44
CA PRO A 180 6.95 -19.77 10.64
C PRO A 180 6.37 -21.19 10.57
N PRO A 181 7.04 -22.19 11.19
CA PRO A 181 6.58 -23.58 11.15
C PRO A 181 5.24 -23.77 11.86
N LEU A 182 4.96 -22.93 12.88
CA LEU A 182 3.76 -22.98 13.71
C LEU A 182 3.13 -21.59 13.83
N ALA A 183 1.81 -21.54 13.98
CA ALA A 183 1.08 -20.32 14.29
C ALA A 183 1.46 -19.77 15.66
N LEU A 184 1.64 -20.66 16.65
CA LEU A 184 2.16 -20.30 17.97
C LEU A 184 3.53 -19.62 17.90
N VAL A 185 4.42 -20.08 17.02
CA VAL A 185 5.73 -19.46 16.80
C VAL A 185 5.56 -18.05 16.24
N GLU A 186 4.64 -17.85 15.29
CA GLU A 186 4.34 -16.50 14.80
C GLU A 186 3.85 -15.57 15.91
N VAL A 187 2.89 -16.02 16.72
CA VAL A 187 2.33 -15.23 17.83
C VAL A 187 3.43 -14.86 18.82
N TRP A 188 4.26 -15.82 19.20
CA TRP A 188 5.39 -15.58 20.10
C TRP A 188 6.36 -14.53 19.54
N GLN A 189 6.77 -14.68 18.28
CA GLN A 189 7.69 -13.74 17.63
C GLN A 189 7.09 -12.34 17.45
N ARG A 190 5.79 -12.25 17.11
CA ARG A 190 5.13 -10.98 16.83
C ARG A 190 4.75 -10.19 18.08
N TYR A 191 4.36 -10.85 19.17
CA TYR A 191 3.76 -10.18 20.32
C TYR A 191 4.58 -10.29 21.61
N ILE A 192 5.47 -11.28 21.74
CA ILE A 192 6.21 -11.51 22.99
C ILE A 192 7.69 -11.14 22.85
N VAL A 193 8.34 -11.58 21.79
CA VAL A 193 9.77 -11.31 21.57
C VAL A 193 9.97 -9.83 21.25
N LYS A 194 10.97 -9.19 21.85
CA LYS A 194 11.36 -7.80 21.51
C LYS A 194 12.14 -7.76 20.19
N GLN A 195 11.84 -6.77 19.35
CA GLN A 195 12.51 -6.57 18.07
C GLN A 195 13.99 -6.25 18.33
N LYS A 196 14.89 -6.98 17.67
CA LYS A 196 16.32 -6.64 17.71
C LYS A 196 16.54 -5.43 16.81
N PRO A 197 17.31 -4.42 17.25
CA PRO A 197 17.65 -3.30 16.40
C PRO A 197 18.48 -3.78 15.21
N ILE A 198 18.36 -3.06 14.09
CA ILE A 198 19.14 -3.26 12.88
C ILE A 198 20.01 -2.00 12.72
N PRO A 199 21.25 -1.98 13.20
CA PRO A 199 22.08 -0.77 13.20
C PRO A 199 22.28 -0.16 11.82
N GLU A 200 22.38 -1.01 10.79
CA GLU A 200 22.53 -0.56 9.40
C GLU A 200 21.27 0.15 8.91
N LEU A 201 20.08 -0.27 9.37
CA LEU A 201 18.82 0.39 9.06
C LEU A 201 18.72 1.75 9.76
N GLN A 202 19.24 1.87 10.98
CA GLN A 202 19.31 3.15 11.68
C GLN A 202 20.22 4.14 10.95
N ALA A 203 21.33 3.67 10.37
CA ALA A 203 22.19 4.50 9.54
C ALA A 203 21.46 4.99 8.28
N VAL A 204 20.67 4.14 7.62
CA VAL A 204 19.81 4.54 6.49
C VAL A 204 18.76 5.55 6.93
N GLN A 205 18.09 5.33 8.07
CA GLN A 205 17.07 6.24 8.63
C GLN A 205 17.60 7.64 8.93
N ASN A 206 18.89 7.74 9.24
CA ASN A 206 19.62 8.98 9.49
C ASN A 206 20.19 9.61 8.20
N GLU A 207 19.68 9.24 7.02
CA GLU A 207 20.05 9.87 5.75
C GLU A 207 20.02 11.41 5.87
N SER A 208 21.17 12.02 5.62
CA SER A 208 21.37 13.47 5.69
C SER A 208 20.92 14.17 4.42
N GLY A 209 20.73 15.50 4.52
CA GLY A 209 20.42 16.34 3.37
C GLY A 209 18.93 16.52 3.14
N ASP A 210 18.57 17.00 1.95
CA ASP A 210 17.21 17.37 1.60
C ASP A 210 16.39 16.15 1.12
N ARG A 211 15.92 15.34 2.06
CA ARG A 211 15.07 14.16 1.78
C ARG A 211 13.82 14.51 0.99
N VAL A 212 13.20 15.66 1.29
CA VAL A 212 12.01 16.13 0.54
C VAL A 212 12.40 16.40 -0.91
N GLY A 213 13.49 17.12 -1.16
CA GLY A 213 13.99 17.37 -2.52
C GLY A 213 14.27 16.08 -3.31
N ILE A 214 14.91 15.10 -2.67
CA ILE A 214 15.22 13.80 -3.29
C ILE A 214 13.94 13.03 -3.66
N ASN A 215 12.94 13.01 -2.78
CA ASN A 215 11.66 12.35 -3.08
C ASN A 215 10.86 13.10 -4.16
N LEU A 216 10.91 14.44 -4.19
CA LEU A 216 10.33 15.23 -5.29
C LEU A 216 11.01 14.92 -6.64
N GLU A 217 12.33 14.73 -6.66
CA GLU A 217 13.04 14.30 -7.86
C GLU A 217 12.58 12.91 -8.32
N ALA A 218 12.33 11.98 -7.39
CA ALA A 218 11.78 10.68 -7.74
C ALA A 218 10.37 10.79 -8.37
N ILE A 219 9.51 11.66 -7.82
CA ILE A 219 8.19 11.96 -8.41
C ILE A 219 8.35 12.54 -9.83
N ALA A 220 9.32 13.43 -10.06
CA ALA A 220 9.61 13.97 -11.39
C ALA A 220 9.98 12.88 -12.39
N LYS A 221 10.81 11.91 -11.97
CA LYS A 221 11.22 10.77 -12.80
C LYS A 221 10.04 9.85 -13.11
N ILE A 222 9.16 9.59 -12.15
CA ILE A 222 7.91 8.84 -12.38
C ILE A 222 7.08 9.54 -13.46
N GLN A 223 6.85 10.86 -13.34
CA GLN A 223 6.13 11.63 -14.36
C GLN A 223 6.83 11.57 -15.74
N ALA A 224 8.16 11.61 -15.78
CA ALA A 224 8.90 11.48 -17.03
C ALA A 224 8.68 10.11 -17.69
N LEU A 225 8.67 9.03 -16.91
CA LEU A 225 8.39 7.68 -17.40
C LEU A 225 6.96 7.56 -17.94
N THR A 226 5.96 8.16 -17.28
CA THR A 226 4.59 8.15 -17.81
C THR A 226 4.47 8.90 -19.15
N ARG A 227 5.22 9.99 -19.33
CA ARG A 227 5.26 10.72 -20.61
C ARG A 227 5.87 9.86 -21.71
N GLN A 228 6.92 9.09 -21.42
CA GLN A 228 7.55 8.19 -22.39
C GLN A 228 6.59 7.09 -22.86
N THR A 229 5.68 6.65 -21.99
CA THR A 229 4.67 5.63 -22.32
C THR A 229 3.34 6.20 -22.78
N ASN A 230 3.24 7.52 -22.99
CA ASN A 230 2.00 8.25 -23.29
C ASN A 230 0.86 8.01 -22.28
N SER A 231 1.22 7.71 -21.03
CA SER A 231 0.28 7.54 -19.93
C SER A 231 -0.01 8.89 -19.25
N LYS A 232 -1.24 9.04 -18.78
CA LYS A 232 -1.61 10.13 -17.88
C LYS A 232 -0.99 9.91 -16.51
N PHE A 233 -0.72 11.00 -15.80
CA PHE A 233 -0.14 10.96 -14.46
C PHE A 233 -1.00 11.77 -13.50
N LEU A 234 -1.37 11.14 -12.39
CA LEU A 234 -2.09 11.74 -11.28
C LEU A 234 -1.30 11.53 -10.00
N LEU A 235 -0.95 12.61 -9.31
CA LEU A 235 -0.35 12.55 -7.98
C LEU A 235 -1.44 12.78 -6.93
N VAL A 236 -1.44 11.95 -5.90
CA VAL A 236 -2.40 11.98 -4.81
C VAL A 236 -1.66 11.97 -3.49
N MET A 237 -2.03 12.89 -2.59
CA MET A 237 -1.53 12.89 -1.23
C MET A 237 -2.67 12.76 -0.20
N THR A 238 -2.64 11.70 0.59
CA THR A 238 -3.57 11.50 1.71
C THR A 238 -3.03 12.13 3.00
N PRO A 239 -3.89 12.73 3.84
CA PRO A 239 -3.46 13.26 5.13
C PRO A 239 -3.24 12.16 6.16
N LEU A 240 -2.40 12.46 7.14
CA LEU A 240 -2.28 11.70 8.38
C LEU A 240 -3.39 12.14 9.34
N LEU A 241 -3.85 11.24 10.22
CA LEU A 241 -4.95 11.56 11.16
C LEU A 241 -4.64 12.80 12.02
N ARG A 242 -3.37 12.96 12.40
CA ARG A 242 -2.90 14.11 13.20
C ARG A 242 -2.98 15.46 12.48
N GLU A 243 -3.06 15.45 11.15
CA GLU A 243 -3.16 16.66 10.33
C GLU A 243 -4.60 17.16 10.21
N ILE A 244 -5.59 16.35 10.62
CA ILE A 244 -7.02 16.65 10.51
C ILE A 244 -7.45 17.61 11.62
N GLY A 245 -8.19 18.65 11.23
CA GLY A 245 -8.75 19.65 12.16
C GLY A 245 -7.66 20.40 12.93
N GLU A 246 -7.94 20.71 14.19
CA GLU A 246 -7.00 21.38 15.11
C GLU A 246 -6.28 20.34 15.98
N PRO A 247 -4.95 20.46 16.22
CA PRO A 247 -4.09 21.61 15.87
C PRO A 247 -3.59 21.63 14.42
N GLY A 248 -3.94 20.61 13.63
CA GLY A 248 -3.54 20.50 12.23
C GLY A 248 -2.10 20.01 12.03
N PRO A 249 -1.57 20.15 10.80
CA PRO A 249 -0.22 19.71 10.47
C PRO A 249 0.85 20.49 11.25
N ARG A 250 1.97 19.83 11.55
CA ARG A 250 3.14 20.45 12.19
C ARG A 250 3.88 21.36 11.21
N ASP A 251 4.66 22.31 11.71
CA ASP A 251 5.42 23.27 10.89
C ASP A 251 6.27 22.63 9.78
N TYR A 252 6.94 21.50 10.05
CA TYR A 252 7.75 20.82 9.05
C TYR A 252 6.89 20.12 7.99
N GLU A 253 5.70 19.65 8.35
CA GLU A 253 4.72 19.05 7.44
C GLU A 253 4.16 20.14 6.53
N ILE A 254 3.73 21.28 7.08
CA ILE A 254 3.27 22.46 6.32
C ILE A 254 4.32 22.84 5.27
N LYS A 255 5.60 22.96 5.68
CA LYS A 255 6.70 23.31 4.76
C LYS A 255 6.90 22.26 3.67
N ALA A 256 6.89 20.97 3.99
CA ALA A 256 7.09 19.91 3.00
C ALA A 256 5.91 19.80 2.02
N ARG A 257 4.67 19.89 2.52
CA ARG A 257 3.46 19.90 1.69
C ARG A 257 3.42 21.12 0.77
N GLN A 258 3.83 22.29 1.26
CA GLN A 258 3.95 23.50 0.43
C GLN A 258 4.98 23.30 -0.70
N ARG A 259 6.16 22.72 -0.39
CA ARG A 259 7.16 22.38 -1.41
C ARG A 259 6.61 21.42 -2.46
N LEU A 260 5.84 20.41 -2.06
CA LEU A 260 5.16 19.52 -3.00
C LEU A 260 4.17 20.30 -3.88
N SER A 261 3.33 21.15 -3.29
CA SER A 261 2.36 21.97 -4.04
C SER A 261 3.03 22.90 -5.07
N ASP A 262 4.14 23.54 -4.71
CA ASP A 262 4.87 24.41 -5.62
C ASP A 262 5.59 23.62 -6.72
N PHE A 263 6.11 22.45 -6.36
CA PHE A 263 6.68 21.50 -7.31
C PHE A 263 5.63 21.02 -8.33
N THR A 264 4.43 20.62 -7.90
CA THR A 264 3.38 20.14 -8.82
C THR A 264 2.90 21.22 -9.77
N LYS A 265 2.79 22.48 -9.31
CA LYS A 265 2.50 23.63 -10.19
C LYS A 265 3.60 23.83 -11.23
N THR A 266 4.86 23.80 -10.80
CA THR A 266 6.03 23.99 -11.68
C THR A 266 6.13 22.89 -12.73
N GLN A 267 5.88 21.63 -12.35
CA GLN A 267 5.95 20.45 -13.24
C GLN A 267 4.64 20.19 -14.00
N GLN A 268 3.62 21.01 -13.78
CA GLN A 268 2.27 20.84 -14.34
C GLN A 268 1.70 19.43 -14.08
N ILE A 269 1.85 18.95 -12.85
CA ILE A 269 1.33 17.66 -12.39
C ILE A 269 -0.13 17.85 -11.96
N HIS A 270 -1.04 17.00 -12.46
CA HIS A 270 -2.37 16.88 -11.88
C HIS A 270 -2.23 16.33 -10.46
N TYR A 271 -2.65 17.12 -9.47
CA TYR A 271 -2.38 16.85 -8.07
C TYR A 271 -3.64 17.00 -7.22
N ILE A 272 -3.92 15.99 -6.40
CA ILE A 272 -4.99 16.01 -5.40
C ILE A 272 -4.36 16.00 -4.01
N ASP A 273 -4.57 17.09 -3.27
CA ASP A 273 -4.35 17.13 -1.83
C ASP A 273 -5.66 16.79 -1.12
N PHE A 274 -5.71 15.64 -0.43
CA PHE A 274 -6.91 15.22 0.28
C PHE A 274 -7.13 15.91 1.63
N LEU A 275 -6.15 16.65 2.18
CA LEU A 275 -6.31 17.26 3.50
C LEU A 275 -7.52 18.22 3.57
N PRO A 276 -7.74 19.15 2.61
CA PRO A 276 -8.94 19.97 2.58
C PRO A 276 -10.23 19.14 2.43
N ASN A 277 -10.21 18.10 1.58
CA ASN A 277 -11.36 17.22 1.36
C ASN A 277 -11.76 16.48 2.64
N PHE A 278 -10.79 15.96 3.39
CA PHE A 278 -11.04 15.33 4.68
C PHE A 278 -11.59 16.35 5.67
N ASN A 279 -10.93 17.51 5.84
CA ASN A 279 -11.40 18.55 6.76
C ASN A 279 -12.81 19.08 6.45
N SER A 280 -13.28 18.96 5.20
CA SER A 280 -14.65 19.32 4.80
C SER A 280 -15.71 18.23 5.09
N THR A 281 -15.29 17.04 5.49
CA THR A 281 -16.20 15.93 5.82
C THR A 281 -16.73 16.09 7.24
N THR A 282 -17.98 15.70 7.52
CA THR A 282 -18.60 15.83 8.85
C THR A 282 -17.87 15.05 9.96
N ASN A 283 -17.30 13.88 9.64
CA ASN A 283 -16.55 13.05 10.58
C ASN A 283 -15.27 12.48 9.91
N PRO A 284 -14.23 13.31 9.74
CA PRO A 284 -13.03 12.89 9.01
C PRO A 284 -12.23 11.82 9.74
N GLN A 285 -12.21 11.83 11.07
CA GLN A 285 -11.56 10.79 11.87
C GLN A 285 -12.21 9.41 11.62
N GLY A 286 -13.51 9.40 11.34
CA GLY A 286 -14.26 8.19 10.97
C GLY A 286 -13.84 7.55 9.64
N LEU A 287 -12.98 8.20 8.84
CA LEU A 287 -12.42 7.64 7.61
C LEU A 287 -11.16 6.79 7.83
N PHE A 288 -10.58 6.85 9.04
CA PHE A 288 -9.34 6.15 9.36
C PHE A 288 -9.58 4.81 10.08
N HIS A 289 -8.66 3.87 9.86
CA HIS A 289 -8.49 2.67 10.66
C HIS A 289 -7.58 2.93 11.87
N ASP A 290 -6.49 3.67 11.64
CA ASP A 290 -5.52 4.07 12.67
C ASP A 290 -5.05 5.52 12.45
N HIS A 291 -3.80 5.86 12.77
CA HIS A 291 -3.29 7.23 12.66
C HIS A 291 -2.87 7.65 11.24
N ILE A 292 -2.90 6.72 10.27
CA ILE A 292 -2.46 6.95 8.89
C ILE A 292 -3.30 6.18 7.87
N HIS A 293 -3.66 4.92 8.17
CA HIS A 293 -4.35 4.05 7.24
C HIS A 293 -5.85 4.31 7.23
N LEU A 294 -6.44 4.25 6.04
CA LEU A 294 -7.86 4.43 5.82
C LEU A 294 -8.64 3.13 6.11
N ASN A 295 -9.88 3.28 6.56
CA ASN A 295 -10.83 2.19 6.63
C ASN A 295 -11.64 2.08 5.32
N LEU A 296 -12.65 1.21 5.26
CA LEU A 296 -13.47 1.05 4.05
C LEU A 296 -14.15 2.36 3.60
N GLN A 297 -14.64 3.19 4.53
CA GLN A 297 -15.27 4.47 4.16
C GLN A 297 -14.24 5.44 3.61
N GLY A 298 -13.06 5.52 4.23
CA GLY A 298 -11.94 6.31 3.71
C GLY A 298 -11.49 5.85 2.32
N ASN A 299 -11.33 4.53 2.12
CA ASN A 299 -10.97 3.96 0.82
C ASN A 299 -12.00 4.29 -0.26
N LYS A 300 -13.31 4.23 0.04
CA LYS A 300 -14.37 4.63 -0.89
C LYS A 300 -14.26 6.11 -1.24
N PHE A 301 -14.14 6.96 -0.23
CA PHE A 301 -14.04 8.41 -0.41
C PHE A 301 -12.86 8.80 -1.31
N VAL A 302 -11.67 8.25 -1.06
CA VAL A 302 -10.50 8.57 -1.89
C VAL A 302 -10.65 7.99 -3.30
N SER A 303 -11.21 6.78 -3.45
CA SER A 303 -11.44 6.15 -4.76
C SER A 303 -12.36 7.00 -5.63
N GLU A 304 -13.49 7.46 -5.08
CA GLU A 304 -14.48 8.29 -5.80
C GLU A 304 -13.89 9.63 -6.28
N VAL A 305 -13.08 10.28 -5.44
CA VAL A 305 -12.40 11.54 -5.81
C VAL A 305 -11.34 11.29 -6.87
N MET A 306 -10.53 10.23 -6.75
CA MET A 306 -9.52 9.86 -7.74
C MET A 306 -10.15 9.48 -9.09
N GLU A 307 -11.24 8.71 -9.09
CA GLU A 307 -11.95 8.30 -10.30
C GLU A 307 -12.44 9.50 -11.12
N ARG A 308 -13.06 10.49 -10.47
CA ARG A 308 -13.50 11.72 -11.15
C ARG A 308 -12.34 12.44 -11.81
N SER A 309 -11.24 12.65 -11.09
CA SER A 309 -10.06 13.32 -11.65
C SER A 309 -9.41 12.51 -12.77
N LEU A 310 -9.35 11.19 -12.66
CA LEU A 310 -8.80 10.32 -13.69
C LEU A 310 -9.60 10.40 -14.99
N LEU A 311 -10.92 10.35 -14.90
CA LEU A 311 -11.79 10.43 -16.08
C LEU A 311 -11.65 11.78 -16.79
N GLU A 312 -11.55 12.88 -16.03
CA GLU A 312 -11.25 14.20 -16.59
C GLU A 312 -9.90 14.22 -17.35
N ILE A 313 -8.84 13.66 -16.77
CA ILE A 313 -7.50 13.65 -17.37
C ILE A 313 -7.44 12.70 -18.58
N LEU A 314 -8.22 11.63 -18.57
CA LEU A 314 -8.37 10.70 -19.70
C LEU A 314 -9.25 11.28 -20.83
N GLY A 315 -9.94 12.39 -20.58
CA GLY A 315 -10.85 13.03 -21.55
C GLY A 315 -12.23 12.37 -21.63
N ASP A 316 -12.58 11.51 -20.67
CA ASP A 316 -13.87 10.85 -20.58
C ASP A 316 -14.79 11.72 -19.70
N SER A 317 -15.69 12.49 -20.33
CA SER A 317 -16.50 13.54 -19.66
C SER A 317 -17.73 12.98 -18.91
N SER A 318 -17.74 11.69 -18.66
CA SER A 318 -18.93 10.88 -18.45
C SER A 318 -19.51 10.89 -17.02
N LEU A 319 -18.89 11.63 -16.10
CA LEU A 319 -19.34 11.82 -14.70
C LEU A 319 -19.51 13.30 -14.29
N ARG A 320 -19.75 14.21 -15.23
CA ARG A 320 -20.19 15.58 -14.88
C ARG A 320 -21.65 15.55 -14.39
N HIS A 321 -21.85 15.17 -13.13
CA HIS A 321 -23.11 15.30 -12.40
C HIS A 321 -22.86 16.03 -11.09
#